data_AF-A0A3N2CUH1-F1
#
_entry.id   AF-A0A3N2CUH1-F1
#
_cell.length_a   1.000
_cell.length_b   1.000
_cell.length_c   1.000
_cell.angle_alpha   90.00
_cell.angle_beta   90.00
_cell.angle_gamma   90.00
#
_symmetry.space_group_name_H-M   'P 1'
#
loop_
_entity.id
_entity.type
_entity.pdbx_description
1 polymer ?
#
loop_
_entity_poly.entity_id
_entity_poly.type
_entity_poly.pdbx_seq_one_letter_code
_entity_poly.pdbx_strand_id
1 'polypeptide(L)'
;MSFRALVVAGVAGLVGAAVLPAAPASAHDPDSRSCVTQHGWSHVKRGMKKKTVHAIFDTRGTFSDGHAGGYTRRYRPCNWNGGTDVRLYVGFSGETNRVVEKRLV
;
A
#
# COMPACT_ATOMS: atom_id res chain seq x y z
N MET A 1 21.94 -49.50 -39.76
CA MET A 1 22.34 -48.25 -39.08
C MET A 1 22.62 -47.20 -40.14
N SER A 2 21.78 -46.15 -40.18
CA SER A 2 21.85 -44.90 -40.96
C SER A 2 20.51 -44.60 -41.61
N PHE A 3 19.77 -43.63 -41.07
CA PHE A 3 18.77 -42.89 -41.82
C PHE A 3 19.07 -41.41 -41.67
N ARG A 4 19.28 -40.78 -42.83
CA ARG A 4 19.55 -39.36 -42.99
C ARG A 4 18.29 -38.54 -42.81
N ALA A 5 18.54 -37.31 -42.37
CA ALA A 5 17.68 -36.15 -42.17
C ALA A 5 16.41 -36.06 -43.02
N LEU A 6 15.37 -35.48 -42.40
CA LEU A 6 14.35 -34.72 -43.11
C LEU A 6 14.07 -33.43 -42.34
N VAL A 7 14.44 -32.32 -42.96
CA VAL A 7 14.13 -30.94 -42.57
C VAL A 7 12.67 -30.69 -42.91
N VAL A 8 11.87 -30.23 -41.95
CA VAL A 8 10.57 -29.60 -42.23
C VAL A 8 10.60 -28.18 -41.68
N ALA A 9 10.75 -27.24 -42.61
CA ALA A 9 10.41 -25.84 -42.42
C ALA A 9 8.88 -25.68 -42.59
N GLY A 10 8.26 -24.83 -41.76
CA GLY A 10 6.82 -24.52 -41.81
C GLY A 10 6.35 -24.00 -40.45
N VAL A 11 6.47 -22.71 -40.13
CA VAL A 11 5.60 -21.56 -40.49
C VAL A 11 4.30 -21.50 -39.68
N ALA A 12 4.07 -20.30 -39.13
CA ALA A 12 2.82 -19.69 -38.69
C ALA A 12 2.41 -19.77 -37.21
N GLY A 13 2.67 -18.65 -36.53
CA GLY A 13 1.64 -17.90 -35.83
C GLY A 13 1.32 -18.34 -34.41
N LEU A 14 1.41 -17.42 -33.44
CA LEU A 14 0.31 -17.12 -32.52
C LEU A 14 0.69 -16.00 -31.53
N VAL A 15 -0.13 -14.96 -31.58
CA VAL A 15 -0.51 -14.01 -30.51
C VAL A 15 0.54 -12.98 -30.06
N GLY A 16 0.27 -11.74 -30.47
CA GLY A 16 0.86 -10.55 -29.90
C GLY A 16 0.70 -10.51 -28.39
N ALA A 17 1.82 -10.55 -27.68
CA ALA A 17 1.89 -10.13 -26.29
C ALA A 17 1.79 -8.60 -26.27
N ALA A 18 0.60 -8.09 -25.97
CA ALA A 18 0.45 -6.71 -25.53
C ALA A 18 1.27 -6.57 -24.24
N VAL A 19 2.48 -6.03 -24.37
CA VAL A 19 3.34 -5.69 -23.25
C VAL A 19 2.68 -4.49 -22.56
N LEU A 20 1.77 -4.77 -21.63
CA LEU A 20 1.29 -3.75 -20.71
C LEU A 20 2.51 -3.21 -19.96
N PRO A 21 2.79 -1.89 -19.98
CA PRO A 21 3.82 -1.35 -19.13
C PRO A 21 3.40 -1.64 -17.70
N ALA A 22 4.14 -2.55 -17.04
CA ALA A 22 4.03 -2.75 -15.61
C ALA A 22 4.22 -1.37 -14.97
N ALA A 23 3.15 -0.82 -14.42
CA ALA A 23 3.23 0.40 -13.63
C ALA A 23 4.37 0.21 -12.62
N PRO A 24 5.28 1.17 -12.47
CA PRO A 24 6.39 1.02 -11.54
C PRO A 24 5.80 0.69 -10.18
N ALA A 25 6.12 -0.51 -9.68
CA ALA A 25 5.88 -0.85 -8.30
C ALA A 25 6.67 0.18 -7.50
N SER A 26 5.97 1.19 -6.96
CA SER A 26 6.58 2.21 -6.11
C SER A 26 7.40 1.50 -5.06
N ALA A 27 8.72 1.60 -5.19
CA ALA A 27 9.68 0.98 -4.32
C ALA A 27 9.35 1.42 -2.90
N HIS A 28 8.83 0.50 -2.09
CA HIS A 28 8.61 0.70 -0.67
C HIS A 28 9.98 0.89 -0.04
N ASP A 29 10.36 2.13 0.17
CA ASP A 29 11.52 2.50 0.95
C ASP A 29 11.14 2.37 2.43
N PRO A 30 11.67 1.38 3.17
CA PRO A 30 11.33 1.17 4.57
C PRO A 30 11.82 2.32 5.49
N ASP A 31 12.71 3.18 5.00
CA ASP A 31 13.29 4.34 5.68
C ASP A 31 12.77 5.68 5.13
N SER A 32 11.98 5.65 4.06
CA SER A 32 11.13 6.78 3.68
C SER A 32 10.22 7.08 4.86
N ARG A 33 10.34 8.29 5.42
CA ARG A 33 9.31 8.85 6.30
C ARG A 33 8.09 9.17 5.44
N SER A 34 7.47 8.14 4.86
CA SER A 34 6.33 8.26 3.95
C SER A 34 5.25 9.04 4.68
N CYS A 35 4.86 10.13 4.04
CA CYS A 35 3.81 10.97 4.52
C CYS A 35 2.48 10.47 3.94
N VAL A 36 1.38 10.71 4.63
CA VAL A 36 0.05 10.25 4.22
C VAL A 36 -0.62 11.34 3.39
N THR A 37 -1.12 10.94 2.22
CA THR A 37 -1.92 11.81 1.35
C THR A 37 -3.40 11.79 1.77
N GLN A 38 -4.14 12.83 1.41
CA GLN A 38 -5.60 12.86 1.60
C GLN A 38 -6.29 11.68 0.91
N HIS A 39 -5.78 11.27 -0.25
CA HIS A 39 -6.24 10.08 -0.96
C HIS A 39 -6.02 8.82 -0.11
N GLY A 40 -4.80 8.52 0.33
CA GLY A 40 -4.55 7.36 1.18
C GLY A 40 -5.43 7.37 2.44
N TRP A 41 -5.58 8.53 3.07
CA TRP A 41 -6.42 8.70 4.25
C TRP A 41 -7.90 8.40 4.01
N SER A 42 -8.46 8.77 2.86
CA SER A 42 -9.87 8.53 2.54
C SER A 42 -10.17 7.04 2.33
N HIS A 43 -9.18 6.27 1.87
CA HIS A 43 -9.27 4.82 1.67
C HIS A 43 -9.31 4.04 2.98
N VAL A 44 -8.68 4.52 4.05
CA VAL A 44 -8.73 3.82 5.35
C VAL A 44 -10.12 3.94 5.99
N LYS A 45 -10.72 2.78 6.27
CA LYS A 45 -12.04 2.63 6.92
C LYS A 45 -11.95 1.82 8.22
N ARG A 46 -12.97 1.99 9.09
CA ARG A 46 -13.15 1.16 10.29
C ARG A 46 -13.21 -0.31 9.93
N GLY A 47 -12.62 -1.17 10.76
CA GLY A 47 -12.56 -2.61 10.55
C GLY A 47 -11.40 -3.08 9.66
N MET A 48 -10.68 -2.19 8.95
CA MET A 48 -9.49 -2.58 8.20
C MET A 48 -8.39 -3.11 9.11
N LYS A 49 -7.62 -4.08 8.63
CA LYS A 49 -6.47 -4.61 9.38
C LYS A 49 -5.32 -3.60 9.37
N LYS A 50 -4.55 -3.53 10.46
CA LYS A 50 -3.33 -2.71 10.57
C LYS A 50 -2.39 -2.86 9.38
N LYS A 51 -2.14 -4.09 8.95
CA LYS A 51 -1.27 -4.36 7.78
C LYS A 51 -1.75 -3.68 6.50
N THR A 52 -3.07 -3.62 6.30
CA THR A 52 -3.67 -2.97 5.13
C THR A 52 -3.53 -1.46 5.23
N VAL A 53 -3.72 -0.88 6.43
CA VAL A 53 -3.49 0.56 6.65
C VAL A 53 -2.03 0.92 6.36
N HIS A 54 -1.08 0.13 6.84
CA HIS A 54 0.34 0.39 6.58
C HIS A 54 0.70 0.28 5.10
N ALA A 55 0.06 -0.64 4.36
CA ALA A 55 0.24 -0.73 2.91
C ALA A 55 -0.37 0.46 2.16
N ILE A 56 -1.52 0.97 2.59
CA ILE A 56 -2.15 2.15 1.98
C ILE A 56 -1.31 3.42 2.24
N PHE A 57 -0.76 3.54 3.44
CA PHE A 57 0.03 4.71 3.85
C PHE A 57 1.50 4.60 3.49
N ASP A 58 1.95 3.41 3.11
CA ASP A 58 3.37 3.08 2.94
C ASP A 58 4.23 3.47 4.16
N THR A 59 3.66 3.37 5.36
CA THR A 59 4.36 3.63 6.61
C THR A 59 3.66 2.98 7.80
N ARG A 60 4.43 2.69 8.85
CA ARG A 60 3.92 2.16 10.13
C ARG A 60 3.37 3.25 11.05
N GLY A 61 3.74 4.51 10.80
CA GLY A 61 3.47 5.61 11.72
C GLY A 61 4.18 5.48 13.07
N THR A 62 4.13 6.53 13.88
CA THR A 62 4.67 6.55 15.24
C THR A 62 3.62 6.09 16.24
N PHE A 63 4.02 5.35 17.27
CA PHE A 63 3.11 5.05 18.38
C PHE A 63 2.66 6.36 19.05
N SER A 64 1.41 6.41 19.48
CA SER A 64 0.83 7.55 20.19
C SER A 64 -0.14 7.02 21.23
N ASP A 65 -0.24 7.70 22.36
CA ASP A 65 -1.16 7.32 23.42
C ASP A 65 -2.61 7.37 22.91
N GLY A 66 -3.30 6.24 23.09
CA GLY A 66 -4.56 5.94 22.39
C GLY A 66 -5.80 6.43 23.13
N HIS A 67 -6.85 6.73 22.35
CA HIS A 67 -8.14 7.24 22.84
C HIS A 67 -9.28 6.21 22.78
N ALA A 68 -9.04 4.99 22.25
CA ALA A 68 -10.09 4.05 21.82
C ALA A 68 -9.92 2.60 22.33
N GLY A 69 -9.44 2.40 23.57
CA GLY A 69 -9.39 1.07 24.21
C GLY A 69 -8.38 0.08 23.61
N GLY A 70 -7.39 0.59 22.87
CA GLY A 70 -6.31 -0.19 22.27
C GLY A 70 -5.06 0.68 22.14
N TYR A 71 -4.52 0.81 20.94
CA TYR A 71 -3.39 1.71 20.68
C TYR A 71 -3.61 2.56 19.44
N THR A 72 -2.95 3.73 19.40
CA THR A 72 -3.07 4.66 18.29
C THR A 72 -1.74 4.79 17.55
N ARG A 73 -1.81 4.95 16.23
CA ARG A 73 -0.68 5.34 15.39
C ARG A 73 -0.91 6.75 14.86
N ARG A 74 0.11 7.59 15.02
CA ARG A 74 0.18 8.91 14.42
C ARG A 74 0.93 8.84 13.09
N TYR A 75 0.40 9.51 12.08
CA TYR A 75 0.98 9.61 10.76
C TYR A 75 1.24 11.07 10.40
N ARG A 76 2.31 11.32 9.66
CA ARG A 76 2.66 12.64 9.15
C ARG A 76 1.91 12.87 7.83
N PRO A 77 1.15 13.97 7.66
CA PRO A 77 0.58 14.31 6.36
C PRO A 77 1.64 14.78 5.37
N CYS A 78 1.45 14.56 4.05
CA CYS A 78 2.36 15.09 3.03
C CYS A 78 2.12 16.58 2.77
N ASN A 79 0.88 16.87 2.40
CA ASN A 79 0.37 18.20 2.17
C ASN A 79 -1.11 18.13 2.50
N TRP A 80 -1.57 19.06 3.34
CA TRP A 80 -2.94 19.07 3.80
C TRP A 80 -3.45 20.50 3.74
N ASN A 81 -4.63 20.70 3.16
CA ASN A 81 -5.24 22.02 2.93
C ASN A 81 -5.69 22.73 4.24
N GLY A 82 -5.04 22.47 5.37
CA GLY A 82 -5.30 23.08 6.68
C GLY A 82 -4.04 23.57 7.41
N GLY A 83 -2.86 23.57 6.76
CA GLY A 83 -1.60 24.05 7.34
C GLY A 83 -0.69 22.95 7.89
N THR A 84 0.40 23.36 8.55
CA THR A 84 1.47 22.47 9.06
C THR A 84 1.10 21.69 10.32
N ASP A 85 -0.02 22.02 10.96
CA ASP A 85 -0.42 21.44 12.26
C ASP A 85 -1.33 20.22 12.17
N VAL A 86 -1.64 19.76 10.96
CA VAL A 86 -2.52 18.59 10.78
C VAL A 86 -1.86 17.32 11.32
N ARG A 87 -2.58 16.61 12.19
CA ARG A 87 -2.15 15.35 12.79
C ARG A 87 -3.15 14.25 12.47
N LEU A 88 -2.64 13.17 11.90
CA LEU A 88 -3.45 12.03 11.46
C LEU A 88 -3.30 10.88 12.45
N TYR A 89 -4.40 10.44 13.05
CA TYR A 89 -4.41 9.36 14.02
C TYR A 89 -5.32 8.21 13.58
N VAL A 90 -4.80 6.98 13.65
CA VAL A 90 -5.59 5.76 13.47
C VAL A 90 -5.53 4.93 14.73
N GLY A 91 -6.67 4.72 15.37
CA GLY A 91 -6.83 3.84 16.52
C GLY A 91 -7.04 2.40 16.08
N PHE A 92 -6.35 1.46 16.71
CA PHE A 92 -6.48 0.03 16.50
C PHE A 92 -6.94 -0.70 17.76
N SER A 93 -7.83 -1.67 17.61
CA SER A 93 -8.14 -2.64 18.65
C SER A 93 -6.90 -3.46 19.00
N GLY A 94 -6.57 -3.57 20.29
CA GLY A 94 -5.45 -4.39 20.77
C GLY A 94 -5.63 -5.88 20.47
N GLU A 95 -6.87 -6.36 20.52
CA GLU A 95 -7.22 -7.76 20.28
C GLU A 95 -7.18 -8.13 18.79
N THR A 96 -7.87 -7.36 17.96
CA THR A 96 -8.09 -7.73 16.54
C THR A 96 -7.12 -7.06 15.58
N ASN A 97 -6.32 -6.08 16.04
CA ASN A 97 -5.46 -5.23 15.20
C ASN A 97 -6.23 -4.57 14.03
N ARG A 98 -7.51 -4.24 14.25
CA ARG A 98 -8.37 -3.57 13.27
C ARG A 98 -8.61 -2.12 13.65
N VAL A 99 -8.81 -1.28 12.63
CA VAL A 99 -9.13 0.14 12.79
C VAL A 99 -10.45 0.26 13.56
N VAL A 100 -10.41 0.96 14.69
CA VAL A 100 -11.61 1.30 15.49
C VAL A 100 -12.00 2.76 15.33
N GLU A 101 -11.02 3.63 15.13
CA GLU A 101 -11.21 5.08 15.00
C GLU A 101 -10.22 5.65 13.98
N LYS A 102 -10.64 6.70 13.28
CA LYS A 102 -9.79 7.56 12.47
C LYS A 102 -10.06 9.00 12.87
N ARG A 103 -9.01 9.74 13.26
CA ARG A 103 -9.12 11.12 13.72
C ARG A 103 -8.14 12.01 12.99
N LEU A 104 -8.63 13.16 12.55
CA LEU A 104 -7.85 14.24 11.99
C LEU A 104 -7.97 15.42 12.95
N VAL A 105 -6.83 15.92 13.42
CA VAL A 105 -6.73 17.08 14.31
C VAL A 105 -5.96 18.17 13.59
#